data_AF-M5BRY0-F1
#
_entry.id   AF-M5BRY0-F1
#
_cell.length_a   1.000
_cell.length_b   1.000
_cell.length_c   1.000
_cell.angle_alpha   90.00
_cell.angle_beta   90.00
_cell.angle_gamma   90.00
#
_symmetry.space_group_name_H-M   'P 1'
#
loop_
_entity.id
_entity.type
_entity.pdbx_description
1 polymer ?
#
loop_
_entity_poly.entity_id
_entity_poly.type
_entity_poly.pdbx_seq_one_letter_code
_entity_poly.pdbx_strand_id
1 'polypeptide(L)'
;MTVTHNCVLPNALRIPALTKLANKRIVLASASPRRLQILRQFGLDPEIVPSKFAEDLPHDEFSNVYEYPVATATEKAVEVYVRMVEENPDDPPSLVIAADTVVLTKIASAGSNIHDSLLPEVRPDILEKPQDKGDNLRMLLELNGYAIKSMDDRCIVHFHDSHISILEAYVDSEEGMDRAGGFALQERGAHLVSRVEGDFYNAVGFPGSAFFKWIGVLINEEDDFMDFDI
;
A
#
# COMPACT_ATOMS: atom_id res chain seq x y z
N MET A 1 25.58 -16.07 -10.49
CA MET A 1 24.55 -17.00 -9.98
C MET A 1 23.28 -16.19 -9.91
N THR A 2 22.25 -16.50 -10.70
CA THR A 2 20.97 -15.80 -10.62
C THR A 2 20.34 -16.12 -9.27
N VAL A 3 20.15 -15.09 -8.44
CA VAL A 3 19.41 -15.24 -7.18
C VAL A 3 17.97 -15.59 -7.56
N THR A 4 17.47 -16.71 -7.05
CA THR A 4 16.07 -17.11 -7.29
C THR A 4 15.22 -16.54 -6.17
N HIS A 5 14.35 -15.59 -6.52
CA HIS A 5 13.43 -14.96 -5.58
C HIS A 5 12.09 -15.70 -5.61
N ASN A 6 11.72 -16.43 -4.56
CA ASN A 6 10.39 -17.03 -4.49
C ASN A 6 9.53 -16.34 -3.43
N CYS A 7 8.69 -15.41 -3.87
CA CYS A 7 7.76 -14.67 -3.03
C CYS A 7 6.36 -15.29 -2.99
N VAL A 8 6.06 -16.31 -3.81
CA VAL A 8 4.71 -16.89 -3.88
C VAL A 8 4.64 -18.11 -2.98
N LEU A 9 3.79 -18.04 -1.97
CA LEU A 9 3.63 -19.09 -0.96
C LEU A 9 2.68 -20.20 -1.44
N PRO A 10 2.79 -21.42 -0.89
CA PRO A 10 1.92 -22.55 -1.26
C PRO A 10 0.41 -22.31 -1.02
N ASN A 11 0.05 -21.39 -0.11
CA ASN A 11 -1.33 -21.00 0.17
C ASN A 11 -1.88 -19.93 -0.79
N ALA A 12 -1.06 -19.42 -1.72
CA ALA A 12 -1.49 -18.44 -2.71
C ALA A 12 -2.63 -18.99 -3.59
N LEU A 13 -3.58 -18.12 -3.92
CA LEU A 13 -4.57 -18.44 -4.94
C LEU A 13 -3.87 -18.65 -6.29
N ARG A 14 -4.27 -19.69 -7.02
CA ARG A 14 -3.70 -20.00 -8.34
C ARG A 14 -4.36 -19.15 -9.42
N ILE A 15 -4.00 -17.87 -9.45
CA ILE A 15 -4.43 -16.91 -10.46
C ILE A 15 -3.24 -16.51 -11.34
N PRO A 16 -3.47 -16.08 -12.61
CA PRO A 16 -2.39 -15.65 -13.51
C PRO A 16 -1.48 -14.60 -12.87
N ALA A 17 -2.10 -13.65 -12.15
CA ALA A 17 -1.39 -12.59 -11.44
C ALA A 17 -0.29 -13.12 -10.50
N LEU A 18 -0.66 -13.95 -9.53
CA LEU A 18 0.29 -14.49 -8.57
C LEU A 18 1.27 -15.48 -9.21
N THR A 19 0.86 -16.15 -10.30
CA THR A 19 1.75 -17.05 -11.04
C THR A 19 2.87 -16.27 -11.75
N LYS A 20 2.58 -15.10 -12.33
CA LYS A 20 3.59 -14.23 -12.96
C LYS A 20 4.59 -13.64 -11.96
N LEU A 21 4.19 -13.49 -10.70
CA LEU A 21 5.09 -13.06 -9.62
C LEU A 21 6.01 -14.18 -9.11
N ALA A 22 5.76 -15.43 -9.49
CA ALA A 22 6.67 -16.51 -9.15
C ALA A 22 8.05 -16.22 -9.77
N ASN A 23 9.12 -16.44 -8.99
CA ASN A 23 10.50 -16.13 -9.36
C ASN A 23 10.84 -14.62 -9.48
N LYS A 24 9.93 -13.72 -9.09
CA LYS A 24 10.16 -12.26 -9.07
C LYS A 24 10.59 -11.79 -7.68
N ARG A 25 11.46 -10.77 -7.65
CA ARG A 25 11.87 -10.10 -6.41
C ARG A 25 10.83 -9.08 -6.01
N ILE A 26 10.03 -9.40 -5.00
CA ILE A 26 8.98 -8.51 -4.49
C ILE A 26 9.43 -7.94 -3.16
N VAL A 27 9.32 -6.63 -3.02
CA VAL A 27 9.76 -5.89 -1.83
C VAL A 27 8.58 -5.20 -1.19
N LEU A 28 8.50 -5.26 0.14
CA LEU A 28 7.61 -4.47 0.97
C LEU A 28 8.40 -3.30 1.57
N ALA A 29 8.09 -2.08 1.11
CA ALA A 29 8.70 -0.82 1.53
C ALA A 29 8.22 -0.33 2.91
N SER A 30 8.05 -1.25 3.87
CA SER A 30 7.41 -0.96 5.15
C SER A 30 7.94 -1.85 6.27
N ALA A 31 8.23 -1.25 7.42
CA ALA A 31 8.58 -1.98 8.64
C ALA A 31 7.38 -2.62 9.37
N SER A 32 6.14 -2.29 8.98
CA SER A 32 4.93 -2.75 9.66
C SER A 32 4.77 -4.28 9.61
N PRO A 33 4.79 -4.98 10.76
CA PRO A 33 4.58 -6.43 10.81
C PRO A 33 3.19 -6.83 10.32
N ARG A 34 2.19 -5.95 10.50
CA ARG A 34 0.80 -6.18 10.10
C ARG A 34 0.67 -6.29 8.59
N ARG A 35 1.32 -5.41 7.83
CA ARG A 35 1.28 -5.42 6.36
C ARG A 35 1.90 -6.69 5.79
N LEU A 36 3.04 -7.12 6.35
CA LEU A 36 3.66 -8.39 5.99
C LEU A 36 2.75 -9.58 6.28
N GLN A 37 2.12 -9.61 7.46
CA GLN A 37 1.21 -10.68 7.84
C GLN A 37 0.02 -10.78 6.87
N ILE A 38 -0.55 -9.63 6.47
CA ILE A 38 -1.64 -9.57 5.49
C ILE A 38 -1.18 -10.15 4.15
N LEU A 39 -0.05 -9.70 3.61
CA LEU A 39 0.48 -10.21 2.33
C LEU A 39 0.73 -11.73 2.38
N ARG A 40 1.33 -12.23 3.47
CA ARG A 40 1.57 -13.68 3.66
C ARG A 40 0.28 -14.48 3.76
N GLN A 41 -0.74 -13.93 4.43
CA GLN A 41 -2.05 -14.57 4.53
C GLN A 41 -2.69 -14.74 3.14
N PHE A 42 -2.46 -13.79 2.23
CA PHE A 42 -2.90 -13.88 0.85
C PHE A 42 -1.92 -14.63 -0.08
N GLY A 43 -0.81 -15.13 0.46
CA GLY A 43 0.12 -15.99 -0.26
C GLY A 43 1.33 -15.28 -0.89
N LEU A 44 1.65 -14.06 -0.46
CA LEU A 44 2.86 -13.34 -0.86
C LEU A 44 3.82 -13.16 0.32
N ASP A 45 5.09 -13.52 0.12
CA ASP A 45 6.19 -13.38 1.09
C ASP A 45 7.27 -12.44 0.51
N PRO A 46 7.04 -11.11 0.55
CA PRO A 46 7.99 -10.15 0.05
C PRO A 46 9.20 -10.00 0.98
N GLU A 47 10.32 -9.58 0.41
CA GLU A 47 11.47 -9.06 1.15
C GLU A 47 11.09 -7.75 1.85
N ILE A 48 11.52 -7.54 3.09
CA ILE A 48 11.19 -6.32 3.84
C ILE A 48 12.35 -5.34 3.72
N VAL A 49 12.09 -4.19 3.10
CA VAL A 49 13.05 -3.09 3.01
C VAL A 49 12.34 -1.81 3.40
N PRO A 50 12.36 -1.40 4.69
CA PRO A 50 11.66 -0.19 5.12
C PRO A 50 12.17 1.05 4.38
N SER A 51 11.25 1.93 4.01
CA SER A 51 11.63 3.22 3.40
C SER A 51 12.31 4.13 4.42
N LYS A 52 13.23 4.96 3.92
CA LYS A 52 13.88 6.07 4.65
C LYS A 52 13.23 7.42 4.38
N PHE A 53 12.20 7.47 3.54
CA PHE A 53 11.46 8.69 3.25
C PHE A 53 10.75 9.21 4.51
N ALA A 54 10.89 10.50 4.79
CA ALA A 54 10.23 11.13 5.93
C ALA A 54 8.74 11.36 5.62
N GLU A 55 7.86 11.02 6.55
CA GLU A 55 6.40 11.18 6.38
C GLU A 55 5.95 12.62 6.72
N ASP A 56 6.66 13.61 6.19
CA ASP A 56 6.51 15.03 6.53
C ASP A 56 6.06 15.89 5.34
N LEU A 57 5.46 15.26 4.32
CA LEU A 57 4.84 15.98 3.22
C LEU A 57 3.84 17.03 3.76
N PRO A 58 3.90 18.28 3.29
CA PRO A 58 3.06 19.37 3.79
C PRO A 58 1.58 19.10 3.52
N HIS A 59 0.79 18.98 4.58
CA HIS A 59 -0.65 18.63 4.48
C HIS A 59 -1.47 19.70 3.75
N ASP A 60 -1.03 20.95 3.76
CA ASP A 60 -1.68 22.09 3.11
C ASP A 60 -1.51 22.14 1.59
N GLU A 61 -0.61 21.34 1.03
CA GLU A 61 -0.47 21.19 -0.43
C GLU A 61 -1.54 20.26 -1.03
N PHE A 62 -2.21 19.45 -0.22
CA PHE A 62 -3.24 18.52 -0.68
C PHE A 62 -4.64 19.14 -0.58
N SER A 63 -5.24 19.40 -1.74
CA SER A 63 -6.64 19.89 -1.81
C SER A 63 -7.63 18.84 -1.31
N ASN A 64 -7.25 17.57 -1.39
CA ASN A 64 -8.02 16.43 -0.91
C ASN A 64 -7.17 15.61 0.07
N VAL A 65 -7.64 15.46 1.31
CA VAL A 65 -6.93 14.73 2.38
C VAL A 65 -6.59 13.27 2.02
N TYR A 66 -7.32 12.67 1.08
CA TYR A 66 -7.04 11.30 0.61
C TYR A 66 -5.82 11.20 -0.31
N GLU A 67 -5.33 12.31 -0.86
CA GLU A 67 -4.14 12.35 -1.72
C GLU A 67 -2.85 12.21 -0.92
N TYR A 68 -2.82 12.70 0.33
CA TYR A 68 -1.66 12.62 1.22
C TYR A 68 -1.13 11.19 1.44
N PRO A 69 -1.94 10.20 1.88
CA PRO A 69 -1.44 8.84 2.08
C PRO A 69 -1.00 8.19 0.75
N VAL A 70 -1.64 8.54 -0.37
CA VAL A 70 -1.24 8.04 -1.70
C VAL A 70 0.12 8.58 -2.11
N ALA A 71 0.34 9.89 -1.98
CA ALA A 71 1.62 10.53 -2.26
C ALA A 71 2.73 9.98 -1.35
N THR A 72 2.48 9.89 -0.05
CA THR A 72 3.43 9.36 0.93
C THR A 72 3.81 7.90 0.63
N ALA A 73 2.84 7.06 0.28
CA ALA A 73 3.11 5.68 -0.12
C ALA A 73 3.93 5.61 -1.43
N THR A 74 3.63 6.48 -2.38
CA THR A 74 4.34 6.54 -3.67
C THR A 74 5.81 6.90 -3.47
N GLU A 75 6.11 7.96 -2.70
CA GLU A 75 7.47 8.37 -2.39
C GLU A 75 8.27 7.28 -1.64
N LYS A 76 7.62 6.56 -0.71
CA LYS A 76 8.24 5.40 -0.03
C LYS A 76 8.64 4.30 -1.01
N ALA A 77 7.78 3.96 -1.97
CA ALA A 77 8.08 2.94 -2.97
C ALA A 77 9.22 3.37 -3.89
N VAL A 78 9.18 4.61 -4.36
CA VAL A 78 10.19 5.19 -5.25
C VAL A 78 11.56 5.26 -4.57
N GLU A 79 11.62 5.73 -3.32
CA GLU A 79 12.86 5.78 -2.55
C GLU A 79 13.48 4.39 -2.38
N VAL A 80 12.68 3.39 -1.99
CA VAL A 80 13.17 2.02 -1.81
C VAL A 80 13.65 1.44 -3.14
N TYR A 81 12.89 1.62 -4.22
CA TYR A 81 13.27 1.14 -5.54
C TYR A 81 14.62 1.69 -5.98
N VAL A 82 14.78 3.03 -5.96
CA VAL A 82 16.02 3.68 -6.40
C VAL A 82 17.19 3.27 -5.53
N ARG A 83 17.01 3.30 -4.21
CA ARG A 83 18.09 2.89 -3.30
C ARG A 83 18.54 1.46 -3.57
N MET A 84 17.62 0.53 -3.82
CA MET A 84 17.97 -0.86 -4.12
C MET A 84 18.66 -1.02 -5.48
N VAL A 85 18.23 -0.28 -6.51
CA VAL A 85 18.88 -0.27 -7.83
C VAL A 85 20.30 0.31 -7.75
N GLU A 86 20.50 1.38 -6.98
CA GLU A 86 21.82 1.97 -6.75
C GLU A 86 22.74 1.06 -5.93
N GLU A 87 22.20 0.39 -4.90
CA GLU A 87 22.96 -0.53 -4.03
C GLU A 87 23.30 -1.84 -4.74
N ASN A 88 22.45 -2.35 -5.62
CA ASN A 88 22.67 -3.59 -6.37
C ASN A 88 21.98 -3.58 -7.76
N PRO A 89 22.60 -2.98 -8.79
CA PRO A 89 21.99 -2.84 -10.11
C PRO A 89 21.82 -4.18 -10.87
N ASP A 90 22.53 -5.23 -10.46
CA ASP A 90 22.47 -6.55 -11.10
C ASP A 90 21.27 -7.40 -10.61
N ASP A 91 20.55 -6.96 -9.57
CA ASP A 91 19.39 -7.66 -9.00
C ASP A 91 18.31 -6.67 -8.52
N PRO A 92 17.75 -5.84 -9.41
CA PRO A 92 16.74 -4.86 -9.04
C PRO A 92 15.43 -5.53 -8.60
N PRO A 93 14.65 -4.91 -7.69
CA PRO A 93 13.33 -5.42 -7.36
C PRO A 93 12.41 -5.40 -8.59
N SER A 94 11.64 -6.46 -8.77
CA SER A 94 10.62 -6.52 -9.84
C SER A 94 9.34 -5.77 -9.47
N LEU A 95 9.06 -5.64 -8.17
CA LEU A 95 7.93 -4.88 -7.63
C LEU A 95 8.28 -4.37 -6.24
N VAL A 96 8.00 -3.11 -5.98
CA VAL A 96 8.06 -2.51 -4.65
C VAL A 96 6.65 -2.11 -4.23
N ILE A 97 6.21 -2.64 -3.08
CA ILE A 97 4.89 -2.39 -2.50
C ILE A 97 5.09 -1.46 -1.31
N ALA A 98 4.45 -0.29 -1.34
CA ALA A 98 4.36 0.61 -0.19
C ALA A 98 2.90 0.84 0.19
N ALA A 99 2.68 1.26 1.44
CA ALA A 99 1.37 1.68 1.90
C ALA A 99 1.53 2.74 3.00
N ASP A 100 0.55 3.64 3.05
CA ASP A 100 0.38 4.63 4.10
C ASP A 100 -1.05 4.56 4.63
N THR A 101 -1.26 4.92 5.89
CA THR A 101 -2.57 4.76 6.53
C THR A 101 -2.82 5.90 7.50
N VAL A 102 -3.90 6.64 7.27
CA VAL A 102 -4.32 7.77 8.10
C VAL A 102 -5.73 7.53 8.65
N VAL A 103 -6.02 8.09 9.83
CA VAL A 103 -7.35 8.02 10.45
C VAL A 103 -7.96 9.41 10.53
N LEU A 104 -9.21 9.53 10.08
CA LEU A 104 -9.98 10.78 10.10
C LEU A 104 -11.12 10.68 11.12
N THR A 105 -11.17 11.58 12.09
CA THR A 105 -12.15 11.52 13.21
C THR A 105 -13.49 12.21 12.90
N LYS A 106 -13.57 12.99 11.81
CA LYS A 106 -14.79 13.72 11.40
C LYS A 106 -14.89 13.68 9.89
N ILE A 107 -15.61 12.69 9.36
CA ILE A 107 -16.04 12.73 7.95
C ILE A 107 -17.07 13.85 7.87
N ALA A 108 -16.67 15.03 7.37
CA ALA A 108 -17.66 16.01 6.94
C ALA A 108 -18.59 15.27 5.99
N SER A 109 -19.90 15.28 6.26
CA SER A 109 -20.90 14.56 5.48
C SER A 109 -20.93 15.08 4.03
N ALA A 110 -19.97 14.66 3.23
CA ALA A 110 -20.01 14.73 1.80
C ALA A 110 -20.79 13.49 1.37
N GLY A 111 -22.09 13.67 1.14
CA GLY A 111 -22.88 12.69 0.42
C GLY A 111 -22.25 12.46 -0.94
N SER A 112 -21.55 11.36 -1.11
CA SER A 112 -21.14 10.86 -2.42
C SER A 112 -21.06 9.34 -2.33
N ASN A 113 -21.96 8.70 -3.06
CA ASN A 113 -22.05 7.27 -3.32
C ASN A 113 -20.73 6.52 -3.13
N ILE A 114 -20.71 5.61 -2.16
CA ILE A 114 -19.59 4.73 -1.78
C ILE A 114 -19.51 3.52 -2.72
N HIS A 115 -19.86 3.70 -4.00
CA HIS A 115 -20.01 2.60 -4.95
C HIS A 115 -19.24 2.87 -6.23
N ASP A 116 -18.41 1.89 -6.59
CA ASP A 116 -17.77 1.68 -7.90
C ASP A 116 -17.19 2.92 -8.55
N SER A 117 -16.02 3.33 -8.06
CA SER A 117 -14.98 3.78 -8.99
C SER A 117 -14.33 2.52 -9.58
N LEU A 118 -14.98 1.93 -10.58
CA LEU A 118 -14.24 1.23 -11.62
C LEU A 118 -13.17 2.22 -12.09
N LEU A 119 -11.91 1.82 -11.94
CA LEU A 119 -10.70 2.57 -12.22
C LEU A 119 -10.92 3.54 -13.39
N PRO A 120 -10.56 4.85 -13.28
CA PRO A 120 -10.41 5.64 -14.47
C PRO A 120 -9.40 4.94 -15.37
N GLU A 121 -9.77 4.71 -16.64
CA GLU A 121 -8.84 4.34 -17.69
C GLU A 121 -7.54 5.13 -17.47
N VAL A 122 -6.40 4.43 -17.39
CA VAL A 122 -5.08 5.04 -17.24
C VAL A 122 -4.90 5.95 -18.44
N ARG A 123 -5.22 7.24 -18.27
CA ARG A 123 -4.86 8.25 -19.24
C ARG A 123 -3.35 8.42 -19.10
N PRO A 124 -2.57 8.32 -20.19
CA PRO A 124 -1.17 8.69 -20.11
C PRO A 124 -1.10 10.14 -19.64
N ASP A 125 -0.45 10.35 -18.49
CA ASP A 125 -0.27 11.69 -17.95
C ASP A 125 0.58 12.52 -18.92
N ILE A 126 0.22 13.80 -19.06
CA ILE A 126 1.07 14.75 -19.76
C ILE A 126 2.24 15.07 -18.82
N LEU A 127 3.44 14.58 -19.14
CA LEU A 127 4.65 14.89 -18.39
C LEU A 127 5.04 16.36 -18.65
N GLU A 128 4.67 17.25 -17.72
CA GLU A 128 5.13 18.64 -17.71
C GLU A 128 6.57 18.73 -17.15
N LYS A 129 6.99 19.92 -16.69
CA LYS A 129 8.28 20.04 -16.00
C LYS A 129 8.17 19.41 -14.61
N PRO A 130 9.19 18.66 -14.16
CA PRO A 130 9.18 18.07 -12.84
C PRO A 130 9.11 19.16 -11.76
N GLN A 131 8.24 18.95 -10.77
CA GLN A 131 8.07 19.89 -9.65
C GLN A 131 9.20 19.77 -8.63
N ASP A 132 9.72 18.55 -8.45
CA ASP A 132 10.82 18.23 -7.55
C ASP A 132 11.63 17.02 -8.06
N LYS A 133 12.53 16.52 -7.21
CA LYS A 133 13.36 15.34 -7.54
C LYS A 133 12.57 14.04 -7.60
N GLY A 134 11.55 13.86 -6.76
CA GLY A 134 10.68 12.68 -6.76
C GLY A 134 9.84 12.63 -8.03
N ASP A 135 9.24 13.75 -8.41
CA ASP A 135 8.47 13.88 -9.65
C ASP A 135 9.36 13.71 -10.89
N ASN A 136 10.57 14.29 -10.90
CA ASN A 136 11.53 14.03 -11.99
C ASN A 136 11.88 12.55 -12.14
N LEU A 137 12.10 11.87 -11.02
CA LEU A 137 12.43 10.46 -10.99
C LEU A 137 11.24 9.59 -11.41
N ARG A 138 10.02 9.89 -10.94
CA ARG A 138 8.78 9.24 -11.39
C ARG A 138 8.64 9.34 -12.91
N MET A 139 8.80 10.56 -13.46
CA MET A 139 8.76 10.78 -14.90
C MET A 139 9.83 9.94 -15.63
N LEU A 140 11.06 9.87 -15.11
CA LEU A 140 12.14 9.07 -15.71
C LEU A 140 11.90 7.57 -15.58
N LEU A 141 11.31 7.10 -14.49
CA LEU A 141 10.91 5.71 -14.31
C LEU A 141 9.87 5.33 -15.36
N GLU A 142 8.81 6.14 -15.52
CA GLU A 142 7.78 5.96 -16.55
C GLU A 142 8.36 5.94 -17.96
N LEU A 143 9.25 6.89 -18.30
CA LEU A 143 9.90 6.97 -19.60
C LEU A 143 10.85 5.79 -19.90
N ASN A 144 11.41 5.15 -18.86
CA ASN A 144 12.24 3.96 -19.00
C ASN A 144 11.43 2.65 -18.95
N GLY A 145 10.10 2.73 -18.98
CA GLY A 145 9.20 1.56 -18.98
C GLY A 145 8.86 1.01 -17.60
N TYR A 146 9.19 1.71 -16.51
CA TYR A 146 8.73 1.37 -15.17
C TYR A 146 7.41 2.07 -14.86
N ALA A 147 6.38 1.32 -14.48
CA ALA A 147 5.11 1.93 -14.12
C ALA A 147 5.02 2.17 -12.61
N ILE A 148 4.76 3.41 -12.21
CA ILE A 148 4.31 3.72 -10.85
C ILE A 148 2.79 3.73 -10.88
N LYS A 149 2.20 2.85 -10.08
CA LYS A 149 0.76 2.71 -9.96
C LYS A 149 0.41 2.89 -8.48
N SER A 150 -0.69 3.57 -8.21
CA SER A 150 -1.17 3.83 -6.85
C SER A 150 -2.69 3.67 -6.77
N MET A 151 -3.19 3.47 -5.55
CA MET A 151 -4.62 3.39 -5.25
C MET A 151 -4.89 3.97 -3.86
N ASP A 152 -6.12 4.42 -3.62
CA ASP A 152 -6.67 4.61 -2.29
C ASP A 152 -7.79 3.60 -2.01
N ASP A 153 -7.96 3.25 -0.75
CA ASP A 153 -9.12 2.49 -0.27
C ASP A 153 -9.59 3.07 1.07
N ARG A 154 -10.88 2.96 1.35
CA ARG A 154 -11.53 3.65 2.48
C ARG A 154 -12.34 2.67 3.30
N CYS A 155 -12.23 2.81 4.61
CA CYS A 155 -12.96 2.01 5.56
C CYS A 155 -13.50 2.88 6.71
N ILE A 156 -14.76 2.71 7.05
CA ILE A 156 -15.39 3.36 8.20
C ILE A 156 -15.38 2.37 9.36
N VAL A 157 -14.80 2.77 10.49
CA VAL A 157 -14.77 1.97 11.71
C VAL A 157 -15.66 2.65 12.75
N HIS A 158 -16.72 1.96 13.16
CA HIS A 158 -17.66 2.42 14.16
C HIS A 158 -17.25 1.91 15.53
N PHE A 159 -17.03 2.83 16.46
CA PHE A 159 -16.69 2.49 17.84
C PHE A 159 -17.95 2.34 18.70
N HIS A 160 -17.86 1.51 19.74
CA HIS A 160 -18.82 1.49 20.82
C HIS A 160 -18.70 2.76 21.66
N ASP A 161 -19.82 3.20 22.25
CA ASP A 161 -19.80 4.12 23.38
C ASP A 161 -19.32 3.36 24.63
N SER A 162 -17.99 3.25 24.75
CA SER A 162 -17.34 2.42 25.76
C SER A 162 -17.20 3.19 27.07
N HIS A 163 -17.45 2.52 28.19
CA HIS A 163 -17.19 3.11 29.51
C HIS A 163 -15.70 3.48 29.64
N ILE A 164 -15.41 4.60 30.31
CA ILE A 164 -14.04 5.15 30.43
C ILE A 164 -13.02 4.12 30.95
N SER A 165 -13.43 3.25 31.88
CA SER A 165 -12.54 2.20 32.41
C SER A 165 -12.04 1.19 31.37
N ILE A 166 -12.83 0.93 30.31
CA ILE A 166 -12.40 0.06 29.19
C ILE A 166 -11.36 0.79 28.34
N LEU A 167 -11.57 2.09 28.11
CA LEU A 167 -10.64 2.92 27.35
C LEU A 167 -9.31 3.09 28.09
N GLU A 168 -9.36 3.36 29.41
CA GLU A 168 -8.17 3.45 30.26
C GLU A 168 -7.39 2.13 30.25
N ALA A 169 -8.07 0.99 30.44
CA ALA A 169 -7.42 -0.33 30.38
C ALA A 169 -6.81 -0.63 29.00
N TYR A 170 -7.41 -0.13 27.92
CA TYR A 170 -6.86 -0.26 26.58
C TYR A 170 -5.60 0.61 26.40
N VAL A 171 -5.64 1.86 26.84
CA VAL A 171 -4.49 2.78 26.82
C VAL A 171 -3.32 2.22 27.64
N ASP A 172 -3.59 1.72 28.85
CA ASP A 172 -2.60 1.09 29.73
C ASP A 172 -1.95 -0.15 29.12
N SER A 173 -2.58 -0.77 28.12
CA SER A 173 -2.01 -1.92 27.41
C SER A 173 -0.98 -1.54 26.35
N GLU A 174 -0.86 -0.25 26.02
CA GLU A 174 0.05 0.33 25.01
C GLU A 174 -0.14 -0.22 23.59
N GLU A 175 -1.18 -1.02 23.35
CA GLU A 175 -1.42 -1.70 22.09
C GLU A 175 -1.53 -0.72 20.91
N GLY A 176 -2.11 0.46 21.14
CA GLY A 176 -2.35 1.46 20.11
C GLY A 176 -1.14 2.32 19.69
N MET A 177 0.00 2.23 20.36
CA MET A 177 1.06 3.25 20.27
C MET A 177 1.72 3.37 18.89
N ASP A 178 1.75 2.29 18.10
CA ASP A 178 2.36 2.24 16.76
C ASP A 178 1.32 2.25 15.61
N ARG A 179 0.11 2.79 15.88
CA ARG A 179 -1.05 2.62 15.00
C ARG A 179 -1.76 3.93 14.73
N ALA A 180 -2.14 4.14 13.47
CA ALA A 180 -2.97 5.27 13.11
C ALA A 180 -4.31 5.20 13.89
N GLY A 181 -4.69 6.30 14.52
CA GLY A 181 -5.87 6.37 15.38
C GLY A 181 -5.74 5.68 16.74
N GLY A 182 -4.57 5.12 17.09
CA GLY A 182 -4.29 4.64 18.44
C GLY A 182 -4.98 3.32 18.83
N PHE A 183 -5.35 2.46 17.88
CA PHE A 183 -5.96 1.15 18.17
C PHE A 183 -5.55 0.07 17.15
N ALA A 184 -5.70 -1.23 17.46
CA ALA A 184 -5.79 -2.28 16.44
C ALA A 184 -7.13 -2.99 16.44
N LEU A 185 -7.63 -3.16 15.22
CA LEU A 185 -8.86 -3.84 14.93
C LEU A 185 -8.77 -5.37 15.09
N GLN A 186 -7.59 -5.98 14.92
CA GLN A 186 -7.42 -7.44 15.00
C GLN A 186 -6.93 -7.97 16.36
N GLU A 187 -6.76 -7.10 17.35
CA GLU A 187 -6.28 -7.45 18.69
C GLU A 187 -7.29 -6.99 19.76
N ARG A 188 -6.86 -6.57 20.96
CA ARG A 188 -7.76 -6.16 22.05
C ARG A 188 -8.59 -4.93 21.67
N GLY A 189 -8.06 -4.08 20.80
CA GLY A 189 -8.79 -2.92 20.28
C GLY A 189 -10.09 -3.28 19.56
N ALA A 190 -10.24 -4.54 19.10
CA ALA A 190 -11.50 -5.05 18.55
C ALA A 190 -12.68 -4.89 19.52
N HIS A 191 -12.44 -4.94 20.84
CA HIS A 191 -13.49 -4.72 21.84
C HIS A 191 -14.09 -3.31 21.82
N LEU A 192 -13.36 -2.35 21.26
CA LEU A 192 -13.80 -0.96 21.13
C LEU A 192 -14.67 -0.76 19.88
N VAL A 193 -14.68 -1.70 18.94
CA VAL A 193 -15.27 -1.57 17.61
C VAL A 193 -16.59 -2.34 17.52
N SER A 194 -17.65 -1.64 17.12
CA SER A 194 -18.98 -2.21 16.93
C SER A 194 -19.23 -2.71 15.52
N ARG A 195 -18.66 -2.02 14.52
CA ARG A 195 -18.88 -2.32 13.09
C ARG A 195 -17.76 -1.77 12.24
N VAL A 196 -17.50 -2.46 11.13
CA VAL A 196 -16.59 -2.03 10.07
C VAL A 196 -17.39 -1.99 8.75
N GLU A 197 -17.28 -0.89 8.02
CA GLU A 197 -17.85 -0.73 6.67
C GLU A 197 -16.72 -0.46 5.68
N GLY A 198 -16.44 -1.43 4.79
CA GLY A 198 -15.32 -1.38 3.84
C GLY A 198 -14.42 -2.60 3.96
N ASP A 199 -13.18 -2.50 3.45
CA ASP A 199 -12.18 -3.56 3.61
C ASP A 199 -11.63 -3.58 5.05
N PHE A 200 -11.86 -4.71 5.74
CA PHE A 200 -11.29 -4.97 7.06
C PHE A 200 -9.77 -4.80 7.10
N TYR A 201 -9.05 -5.30 6.08
CA TYR A 201 -7.60 -5.24 6.06
C TYR A 201 -7.10 -3.81 5.88
N ASN A 202 -7.85 -2.97 5.17
CA ASN A 202 -7.54 -1.54 5.06
C ASN A 202 -7.53 -0.88 6.45
N ALA A 203 -8.53 -1.16 7.28
CA ALA A 203 -8.57 -0.69 8.67
C ALA A 203 -7.46 -1.29 9.56
N VAL A 204 -6.91 -2.45 9.20
CA VAL A 204 -5.72 -3.04 9.86
C VAL A 204 -4.41 -2.36 9.42
N GLY A 205 -4.37 -1.78 8.21
CA GLY A 205 -3.26 -1.01 7.68
C GLY A 205 -2.73 -1.43 6.30
N PHE A 206 -3.45 -2.28 5.55
CA PHE A 206 -3.17 -2.57 4.14
C PHE A 206 -4.46 -2.93 3.39
N PRO A 207 -4.78 -2.30 2.24
CA PRO A 207 -6.03 -2.53 1.53
C PRO A 207 -6.00 -3.85 0.74
N GLY A 208 -6.01 -4.97 1.44
CA GLY A 208 -5.76 -6.30 0.89
C GLY A 208 -6.76 -6.68 -0.20
N SER A 209 -8.06 -6.46 0.00
CA SER A 209 -9.08 -6.78 -0.99
C SER A 209 -8.90 -5.96 -2.27
N ALA A 210 -8.67 -4.65 -2.13
CA ALA A 210 -8.44 -3.76 -3.27
C ALA A 210 -7.14 -4.12 -4.01
N PHE A 211 -6.04 -4.34 -3.26
CA PHE A 211 -4.74 -4.72 -3.81
C PHE A 211 -4.81 -6.00 -4.65
N PHE A 212 -5.44 -7.06 -4.14
CA PHE A 212 -5.52 -8.34 -4.88
C PHE A 212 -6.45 -8.28 -6.09
N LYS A 213 -7.46 -7.41 -6.10
CA LYS A 213 -8.23 -7.13 -7.31
C LYS A 213 -7.39 -6.39 -8.34
N TRP A 214 -6.66 -5.37 -7.89
CA TRP A 214 -5.85 -4.52 -8.75
C TRP A 214 -4.68 -5.23 -9.41
N ILE A 215 -3.97 -6.10 -8.68
CA ILE A 215 -2.88 -6.89 -9.25
C ILE A 215 -3.37 -7.84 -10.35
N GLY A 216 -4.64 -8.27 -10.27
CA GLY A 216 -5.31 -9.03 -11.32
C GLY A 216 -5.54 -8.22 -12.60
N VAL A 217 -5.79 -6.91 -12.48
CA VAL A 217 -5.97 -6.01 -13.63
C VAL A 217 -4.63 -5.68 -14.27
N LEU A 218 -3.64 -5.28 -13.49
CA LEU A 218 -2.31 -4.90 -13.99
C LEU A 218 -1.67 -6.00 -14.84
N ILE A 219 -1.82 -7.26 -14.42
CA ILE A 219 -1.22 -8.40 -15.11
C ILE A 219 -1.94 -8.78 -16.42
N ASN A 220 -3.23 -8.45 -16.56
CA ASN A 220 -3.96 -8.62 -17.82
C ASN A 220 -3.70 -7.48 -18.81
N GLU A 221 -3.38 -6.28 -18.31
CA GLU A 221 -2.97 -5.13 -19.15
C GLU A 221 -1.53 -5.30 -19.67
N GLU A 222 -0.69 -6.07 -18.98
CA GLU A 222 0.73 -6.30 -19.30
C GLU A 222 1.02 -7.56 -20.13
N ASP A 223 0.04 -8.17 -20.81
CA ASP A 223 0.36 -9.19 -21.84
C ASP A 223 1.16 -8.60 -23.04
N ASP A 224 1.31 -7.26 -23.10
CA ASP A 224 2.24 -6.55 -24.00
C ASP A 224 3.57 -6.11 -23.31
N PHE A 225 3.77 -6.34 -22.01
CA PHE A 225 4.86 -5.71 -21.23
C PHE A 225 5.90 -6.68 -20.64
N MET A 226 5.60 -7.98 -20.52
CA MET A 226 6.53 -8.96 -19.91
C MET A 226 7.37 -9.77 -20.92
N ASP A 227 7.28 -9.49 -22.22
CA ASP A 227 8.07 -10.13 -23.29
C ASP A 227 9.41 -9.43 -23.54
N PHE A 228 10.11 -9.01 -22.48
CA PHE A 228 11.49 -8.55 -22.59
C PHE A 228 12.44 -9.69 -22.21
N ASP A 229 12.61 -10.63 -23.14
CA ASP A 229 13.84 -11.42 -23.20
C ASP A 229 15.00 -10.45 -23.46
N ILE A 230 15.96 -10.39 -22.53
CA ILE A 230 17.28 -9.78 -22.75
C ILE A 230 18.12 -10.75 -23.58
#